data_AF-A0A1A7QQT2-F1
#
_entry.id   AF-A0A1A7QQT2-F1
#
_cell.length_a   1.000
_cell.length_b   1.000
_cell.length_c   1.000
_cell.angle_alpha   90.00
_cell.angle_beta   90.00
_cell.angle_gamma   90.00
#
_symmetry.space_group_name_H-M   'P 1'
#
loop_
_entity.id
_entity.type
_entity.pdbx_description
1 polymer ?
#
loop_
_entity_poly.entity_id
_entity_poly.type
_entity_poly.pdbx_seq_one_letter_code
_entity_poly.pdbx_strand_id
1 'polypeptide(L)'
;MDFAPAFDAIADIVRSIPRFDLLIAAIVAMVGGWIGAVMVHRRVPAGRVVRTLSTLALGAILITVVLQLSRFDSRIDLAVPQLGLPSQVVEGGETRIPVSPDGHYWLEAQLNGVPANFLVDTGATVTAVSQEVADRAGLAARTGGIPVRITTANGAINAQISTADTLSFGNVEASGIDVIIVPNLGQTNVLGMNVLSRLSGWRVEDRTLILVPAQADLSE
;
A
#
# COMPACT_ATOMS: atom_id res chain seq x y z
N MET A 1 -34.22 -19.21 -32.46
CA MET A 1 -33.71 -18.98 -31.10
C MET A 1 -33.56 -17.48 -30.95
N ASP A 2 -34.26 -16.89 -29.99
CA ASP A 2 -34.21 -15.46 -29.73
C ASP A 2 -32.96 -15.18 -28.87
N PHE A 3 -31.98 -14.49 -29.45
CA PHE A 3 -30.69 -14.21 -28.81
C PHE A 3 -30.69 -12.89 -28.03
N ALA A 4 -31.80 -12.12 -28.09
CA ALA A 4 -31.94 -10.85 -27.38
C ALA A 4 -31.67 -10.95 -25.86
N PRO A 5 -32.20 -11.95 -25.12
CA PRO A 5 -31.98 -12.02 -23.67
C PRO A 5 -30.53 -12.33 -23.30
N ALA A 6 -29.83 -13.11 -24.12
CA ALA A 6 -28.41 -13.42 -23.92
C ALA A 6 -27.54 -12.19 -24.20
N PHE A 7 -27.90 -11.39 -25.20
CA PHE A 7 -27.20 -10.16 -25.54
C PHE A 7 -27.37 -9.08 -24.47
N ASP A 8 -28.58 -8.93 -23.93
CA ASP A 8 -28.88 -7.95 -22.88
C ASP A 8 -28.20 -8.31 -21.55
N ALA A 9 -28.17 -9.59 -21.19
CA ALA A 9 -27.45 -10.06 -20.00
C ALA A 9 -25.94 -9.80 -20.09
N ILE A 10 -25.35 -9.99 -21.27
CA ILE A 10 -23.94 -9.65 -21.52
C ILE A 10 -23.75 -8.13 -21.47
N ALA A 11 -24.64 -7.35 -22.07
CA ALA A 11 -24.54 -5.89 -22.06
C ALA A 11 -24.58 -5.31 -20.64
N ASP A 12 -25.44 -5.84 -19.77
CA ASP A 12 -25.55 -5.39 -18.38
C ASP A 12 -24.37 -5.83 -17.51
N ILE A 13 -23.85 -7.05 -17.72
CA ILE A 13 -22.59 -7.49 -17.07
C ILE A 13 -21.44 -6.57 -17.48
N VAL A 14 -21.32 -6.23 -18.76
CA VAL A 14 -20.21 -5.41 -19.24
C VAL A 14 -20.36 -3.94 -18.78
N ARG A 15 -21.60 -3.41 -18.70
CA ARG A 15 -21.90 -2.10 -18.08
C ARG A 15 -21.61 -2.03 -16.58
N SER A 16 -21.70 -3.16 -15.88
CA SER A 16 -21.44 -3.23 -14.43
C SER A 16 -19.95 -3.17 -14.07
N ILE A 17 -19.05 -3.32 -15.04
CA ILE A 17 -17.60 -3.26 -14.82
C ILE A 17 -17.21 -1.78 -14.59
N PRO A 18 -16.59 -1.44 -13.45
CA PRO A 18 -16.02 -0.11 -13.26
C PRO A 18 -15.08 0.19 -14.44
N ARG A 19 -15.31 1.31 -15.15
CA ARG A 19 -14.55 1.74 -16.35
C ARG A 19 -14.92 1.04 -17.67
N PHE A 20 -16.17 0.58 -17.79
CA PHE A 20 -16.79 0.10 -19.04
C PHE A 20 -16.47 0.96 -20.28
N ASP A 21 -16.38 2.28 -20.11
CA ASP A 21 -16.11 3.22 -21.20
C ASP A 21 -14.77 2.97 -21.92
N LEU A 22 -13.73 2.59 -21.17
CA LEU A 22 -12.40 2.29 -21.75
C LEU A 22 -12.41 0.97 -22.52
N LEU A 23 -13.18 -0.02 -22.05
CA LEU A 23 -13.32 -1.30 -22.73
C LEU A 23 -14.09 -1.14 -24.04
N ILE A 24 -15.20 -0.38 -24.03
CA ILE A 24 -15.93 -0.06 -25.28
C ILE A 24 -15.02 0.70 -26.23
N ALA A 25 -14.31 1.73 -25.75
CA ALA A 25 -13.41 2.52 -26.57
C ALA A 25 -12.33 1.66 -27.22
N ALA A 26 -11.77 0.68 -26.48
CA ALA A 26 -10.79 -0.27 -27.00
C ALA A 26 -11.39 -1.15 -28.10
N ILE A 27 -12.60 -1.69 -27.87
CA ILE A 27 -13.30 -2.54 -28.85
C ILE A 27 -13.61 -1.75 -30.12
N VAL A 28 -14.13 -0.52 -29.99
CA VAL A 28 -14.43 0.37 -31.13
C VAL A 28 -13.16 0.70 -31.90
N ALA A 29 -12.06 1.02 -31.22
CA ALA A 29 -10.78 1.29 -31.86
C ALA A 29 -10.22 0.05 -32.58
N MET A 30 -10.36 -1.15 -31.99
CA MET A 30 -9.95 -2.41 -32.60
C MET A 30 -10.75 -2.73 -33.88
N VAL A 31 -12.08 -2.60 -33.83
CA VAL A 31 -12.97 -2.79 -34.98
C VAL A 31 -12.67 -1.76 -36.08
N GLY A 32 -12.49 -0.48 -35.70
CA GLY A 32 -12.09 0.58 -36.62
C GLY A 32 -10.76 0.28 -37.32
N GLY A 33 -9.78 -0.28 -36.61
CA GLY A 33 -8.49 -0.67 -37.17
C GLY A 33 -8.62 -1.77 -38.23
N TRP A 34 -9.48 -2.76 -37.96
CA TRP A 34 -9.79 -3.82 -38.91
C TRP A 34 -10.52 -3.30 -40.15
N ILE A 35 -11.52 -2.43 -39.97
CA ILE A 35 -12.22 -1.75 -41.08
C ILE A 35 -11.24 -0.93 -41.92
N GLY A 36 -10.36 -0.15 -41.28
CA GLY A 36 -9.31 0.60 -41.95
C GLY A 36 -8.38 -0.30 -42.78
N ALA A 37 -8.00 -1.47 -42.25
CA ALA A 37 -7.18 -2.45 -42.99
C ALA A 37 -7.92 -3.02 -44.22
N VAL A 38 -9.21 -3.34 -44.10
CA VAL A 38 -10.05 -3.78 -45.23
C VAL A 38 -10.21 -2.68 -46.27
N MET A 39 -10.41 -1.43 -45.85
CA MET A 39 -10.49 -0.26 -46.74
C MET A 39 -9.19 -0.04 -47.52
N VAL A 40 -8.04 -0.20 -46.88
CA VAL A 40 -6.72 -0.14 -47.55
C VAL A 40 -6.61 -1.24 -48.60
N HIS A 41 -7.00 -2.47 -48.27
CA HIS A 41 -6.97 -3.60 -49.22
C HIS A 41 -7.90 -3.36 -50.42
N ARG A 42 -9.05 -2.72 -50.21
CA ARG A 42 -9.99 -2.31 -51.26
C ARG A 42 -9.62 -1.00 -51.99
N ARG A 43 -8.41 -0.46 -51.77
CA ARG A 43 -7.91 0.80 -52.36
C ARG A 43 -8.79 2.04 -52.09
N VAL A 44 -9.49 2.06 -50.96
CA VAL A 44 -10.27 3.24 -50.52
C VAL A 44 -9.33 4.28 -49.90
N PRO A 45 -9.34 5.55 -50.35
CA PRO A 45 -8.35 6.56 -49.94
C PRO A 45 -8.36 6.86 -48.43
N ALA A 46 -9.52 6.79 -47.79
CA ALA A 46 -9.66 7.01 -46.34
C ALA A 46 -9.16 5.84 -45.47
N GLY A 47 -8.88 4.66 -46.04
CA GLY A 47 -8.56 3.46 -45.26
C GLY A 47 -7.29 3.61 -44.41
N ARG A 48 -6.28 4.32 -44.93
CA ARG A 48 -5.02 4.55 -44.19
C ARG A 48 -5.25 5.42 -42.96
N VAL A 49 -6.08 6.47 -43.09
CA VAL A 49 -6.42 7.40 -42.01
C VAL A 49 -7.20 6.69 -40.90
N VAL A 50 -8.24 5.92 -41.26
CA VAL A 50 -9.03 5.13 -40.30
C VAL A 50 -8.13 4.17 -39.52
N ARG A 51 -7.25 3.44 -40.23
CA ARG A 51 -6.31 2.51 -39.60
C ARG A 51 -5.36 3.22 -38.63
N THR A 52 -4.77 4.35 -39.02
CA THR A 52 -3.82 5.08 -38.16
C THR A 52 -4.49 5.65 -36.91
N LEU A 53 -5.70 6.21 -37.04
CA LEU A 53 -6.45 6.76 -35.90
C LEU A 53 -6.83 5.68 -34.91
N SER A 54 -7.29 4.52 -35.40
CA SER A 54 -7.60 3.37 -34.57
C SER A 54 -6.39 2.83 -33.81
N THR A 55 -5.21 2.75 -34.44
CA THR A 55 -3.98 2.32 -33.77
C THR A 55 -3.55 3.31 -32.69
N LEU A 56 -3.62 4.62 -32.97
CA LEU A 56 -3.28 5.66 -31.98
C LEU A 56 -4.24 5.64 -30.79
N ALA A 57 -5.54 5.46 -31.04
CA ALA A 57 -6.55 5.35 -30.00
C ALA A 57 -6.30 4.12 -29.11
N LEU A 58 -5.99 2.96 -29.68
CA LEU A 58 -5.63 1.76 -28.91
C LEU A 58 -4.37 1.99 -28.05
N GLY A 59 -3.34 2.64 -28.61
CA GLY A 59 -2.14 2.99 -27.86
C GLY A 59 -2.43 3.92 -26.67
N ALA A 60 -3.24 4.96 -26.88
CA ALA A 60 -3.63 5.89 -25.81
C ALA A 60 -4.47 5.21 -24.72
N ILE A 61 -5.39 4.32 -25.10
CA ILE A 61 -6.20 3.53 -24.16
C ILE A 61 -5.31 2.59 -23.36
N LEU A 62 -4.37 1.89 -24.01
CA LEU A 62 -3.41 1.02 -23.35
C LEU A 62 -2.57 1.79 -22.33
N ILE A 63 -2.02 2.96 -22.71
CA ILE A 63 -1.28 3.83 -21.80
C ILE A 63 -2.15 4.22 -20.60
N THR A 64 -3.41 4.60 -20.84
CA THR A 64 -4.34 4.98 -19.77
C THR A 64 -4.61 3.81 -18.83
N VAL A 65 -4.84 2.62 -19.35
CA VAL A 65 -5.04 1.40 -18.55
C VAL A 65 -3.78 1.07 -17.74
N VAL A 66 -2.58 1.17 -18.34
CA VAL A 66 -1.31 0.93 -17.64
C VAL A 66 -1.10 1.95 -16.53
N LEU A 67 -1.31 3.25 -16.78
CA LEU A 67 -1.21 4.31 -15.78
C LEU A 67 -2.23 4.13 -14.65
N GLN A 68 -3.42 3.62 -14.97
CA GLN A 68 -4.42 3.30 -13.97
C GLN A 68 -4.06 2.05 -13.17
N LEU A 69 -3.60 0.97 -13.80
CA LEU A 69 -3.16 -0.24 -13.10
C LEU A 69 -1.94 0.04 -12.21
N SER A 70 -1.02 0.89 -12.67
CA SER A 70 0.13 1.37 -11.89
C SER A 70 -0.28 2.13 -10.62
N ARG A 71 -1.49 2.68 -10.55
CA ARG A 71 -2.01 3.33 -9.33
C ARG A 71 -2.72 2.36 -8.38
N PHE A 72 -3.02 1.14 -8.83
CA PHE A 72 -3.80 0.15 -8.06
C PHE A 72 -2.98 -1.06 -7.62
N ASP A 73 -1.80 -1.30 -8.22
CA ASP A 73 -0.96 -2.45 -7.89
C ASP A 73 0.38 -1.99 -7.30
N SER A 74 0.43 -1.85 -5.98
CA SER A 74 1.64 -1.58 -5.18
C SER A 74 2.72 -2.67 -5.29
N ARG A 75 2.53 -3.68 -6.15
CA ARG A 75 3.52 -4.72 -6.46
C ARG A 75 4.60 -4.25 -7.42
N ILE A 76 4.40 -3.12 -8.11
CA ILE A 76 5.43 -2.47 -8.94
C ILE A 76 6.35 -1.55 -8.10
N ASP A 77 6.15 -1.44 -6.79
CA ASP A 77 7.11 -0.77 -5.89
C ASP A 77 8.37 -1.60 -5.59
N LEU A 78 8.44 -2.86 -6.06
CA LEU A 78 9.63 -3.71 -5.90
C LEU A 78 10.83 -3.28 -6.79
N ALA A 79 10.70 -2.22 -7.59
CA ALA A 79 11.77 -1.75 -8.48
C ALA A 79 11.94 -0.22 -8.55
N VAL A 80 11.36 0.55 -7.62
CA VAL A 80 11.63 1.99 -7.48
C VAL A 80 12.55 2.19 -6.28
N PRO A 81 13.79 2.69 -6.46
CA PRO A 81 14.63 3.11 -5.34
C PRO A 81 13.83 4.14 -4.53
N GLN A 82 13.60 3.85 -3.25
CA GLN A 82 12.89 4.67 -2.25
C GLN A 82 12.78 6.14 -2.68
N LEU A 83 11.72 6.49 -3.44
CA LEU A 83 11.30 7.87 -3.52
C LEU A 83 10.81 8.17 -2.12
N GLY A 84 11.59 8.99 -1.41
CA GLY A 84 11.51 9.17 0.04
C GLY A 84 10.07 9.12 0.54
N LEU A 85 9.85 8.24 1.53
CA LEU A 85 8.61 8.24 2.30
C LEU A 85 8.26 9.68 2.64
N PRO A 86 6.99 10.09 2.47
CA PRO A 86 6.64 11.49 2.67
C PRO A 86 7.04 11.89 4.09
N SER A 87 7.82 12.97 4.20
CA SER A 87 8.61 13.26 5.39
C SER A 87 7.70 13.40 6.61
N GLN A 88 7.96 12.59 7.65
CA GLN A 88 7.41 12.82 8.97
C GLN A 88 7.87 14.20 9.48
N VAL A 89 6.94 14.99 10.02
CA VAL A 89 7.23 16.34 10.52
C VAL A 89 6.73 16.45 11.95
N VAL A 90 7.54 17.06 12.82
CA VAL A 90 7.10 17.45 14.16
C VAL A 90 6.63 18.91 14.08
N GLU A 91 5.35 19.14 14.35
CA GLU A 91 4.74 20.48 14.32
C GLU A 91 3.87 20.67 15.56
N GLY A 92 4.06 21.77 16.29
CA GLY A 92 3.22 22.10 17.45
C GLY A 92 3.26 21.07 18.60
N GLY A 93 4.28 20.21 18.66
CA GLY A 93 4.35 19.12 19.63
C GLY A 93 3.58 17.86 19.23
N GLU A 94 3.19 17.74 17.96
CA GLU A 94 2.60 16.53 17.39
C GLU A 94 3.53 15.98 16.29
N THR A 95 3.59 14.65 16.16
CA THR A 95 4.22 14.01 15.01
C THR A 95 3.17 13.82 13.92
N ARG A 96 3.40 14.41 12.74
CA ARG A 96 2.50 14.40 11.58
C ARG A 96 3.09 13.57 10.46
N ILE A 97 2.33 12.60 9.97
CA ILE A 97 2.74 11.62 8.98
C ILE A 97 1.74 11.69 7.82
N PRO A 98 2.09 12.33 6.69
CA PRO A 98 1.27 12.29 5.49
C PRO A 98 1.11 10.86 4.96
N VAL A 99 -0.05 10.56 4.38
CA VAL A 99 -0.27 9.26 3.74
C VAL A 99 0.68 9.08 2.55
N SER A 100 1.25 7.90 2.44
CA SER A 100 2.10 7.51 1.32
C SER A 100 1.26 7.24 0.05
N PRO A 101 1.87 7.26 -1.16
CA PRO A 101 1.17 6.98 -2.41
C PRO A 101 0.47 5.61 -2.45
N ASP A 102 0.97 4.63 -1.69
CA ASP A 102 0.37 3.30 -1.50
C ASP A 102 -0.89 3.30 -0.62
N GLY A 103 -1.24 4.45 -0.02
CA GLY A 103 -2.41 4.61 0.84
C GLY A 103 -2.17 4.26 2.31
N HIS A 104 -0.92 3.96 2.69
CA HIS A 104 -0.56 3.60 4.05
C HIS A 104 0.16 4.75 4.79
N TYR A 105 0.17 4.69 6.12
CA TYR A 105 0.98 5.58 6.95
C TYR A 105 2.25 4.87 7.36
N TRP A 106 3.39 5.41 6.92
CA TRP A 106 4.71 4.90 7.24
C TRP A 106 5.40 5.83 8.22
N LEU A 107 5.87 5.26 9.31
CA LEU A 107 6.56 5.93 10.40
C LEU A 107 8.03 5.55 10.38
N GLU A 108 8.93 6.52 10.36
CA GLU A 108 10.35 6.28 10.57
C GLU A 108 10.65 6.38 12.06
N ALA A 109 11.09 5.25 12.64
CA ALA A 109 11.35 5.13 14.06
C ALA A 109 12.75 4.56 14.33
N GLN A 110 13.24 4.77 15.54
CA GLN A 110 14.45 4.14 16.06
C GLN A 110 14.06 3.11 17.11
N LEU A 111 14.33 1.84 16.83
CA LEU A 111 14.13 0.73 17.75
C LEU A 111 15.48 0.37 18.37
N ASN A 112 15.64 0.58 19.68
CA ASN A 112 16.94 0.48 20.37
C ASN A 112 18.06 1.26 19.64
N GLY A 113 17.75 2.45 19.13
CA GLY A 113 18.70 3.28 18.35
C GLY A 113 18.92 2.82 16.90
N VAL A 114 18.29 1.74 16.44
CA VAL A 114 18.37 1.27 15.05
C VAL A 114 17.22 1.85 14.23
N PRO A 115 17.50 2.60 13.14
CA PRO A 115 16.46 3.15 12.29
C PRO A 115 15.73 2.04 11.51
N ALA A 116 14.41 2.12 11.52
CA ALA A 116 13.52 1.24 10.79
C ALA A 116 12.20 1.92 10.46
N ASN A 117 11.61 1.54 9.33
CA ASN A 117 10.29 1.99 8.92
C ASN A 117 9.21 1.05 9.45
N PHE A 118 8.13 1.62 9.96
CA PHE A 118 6.98 0.91 10.49
C PHE A 118 5.71 1.33 9.75
N LEU A 119 4.97 0.35 9.28
CA LEU A 119 3.58 0.53 8.88
C LEU A 119 2.74 0.75 10.14
N VAL A 120 1.97 1.84 10.20
CA VAL A 120 1.02 2.06 11.29
C VAL A 120 -0.24 1.23 11.04
N ASP A 121 -0.53 0.28 11.93
CA ASP A 121 -1.66 -0.64 11.79
C ASP A 121 -2.48 -0.71 13.09
N THR A 122 -3.67 -0.10 13.07
CA THR A 122 -4.61 -0.12 14.20
C THR A 122 -5.28 -1.49 14.40
N GLY A 123 -5.19 -2.39 13.41
CA GLY A 123 -5.65 -3.77 13.50
C GLY A 123 -4.65 -4.71 14.17
N ALA A 124 -3.38 -4.30 14.29
CA ALA A 124 -2.35 -5.08 14.96
C ALA A 124 -2.38 -4.81 16.47
N THR A 125 -2.66 -5.84 17.28
CA THR A 125 -2.63 -5.69 18.74
C THR A 125 -1.22 -5.43 19.28
N VAL A 126 -0.20 -6.06 18.68
CA VAL A 126 1.20 -6.00 19.12
C VAL A 126 2.09 -5.58 17.96
N THR A 127 3.07 -4.73 18.25
CA THR A 127 4.10 -4.26 17.32
C THR A 127 4.96 -5.42 16.84
N ALA A 128 5.08 -5.56 15.52
CA ALA A 128 5.83 -6.63 14.87
C ALA A 128 7.09 -6.09 14.21
N VAL A 129 8.19 -6.82 14.36
CA VAL A 129 9.48 -6.46 13.79
C VAL A 129 10.03 -7.61 12.97
N SER A 130 10.67 -7.29 11.86
CA SER A 130 11.34 -8.30 11.04
C SER A 130 12.55 -8.87 11.78
N GLN A 131 12.95 -10.09 11.41
CA GLN A 131 14.16 -10.71 11.94
C GLN A 131 15.39 -9.82 11.74
N GLU A 132 15.53 -9.19 10.57
CA GLU A 132 16.65 -8.30 10.25
C GLU A 132 16.73 -7.10 11.20
N VAL A 133 15.60 -6.44 11.47
CA VAL A 133 15.57 -5.31 12.41
C VAL A 133 15.83 -5.79 13.83
N ALA A 134 15.25 -6.93 14.22
CA ALA A 134 15.48 -7.52 15.54
C ALA A 134 16.96 -7.80 15.80
N ASP A 135 17.65 -8.42 14.83
CA ASP A 135 19.07 -8.76 14.94
C ASP A 135 19.94 -7.49 15.06
N ARG A 136 19.67 -6.46 14.24
CA ARG A 136 20.40 -5.19 14.31
C ARG A 136 20.14 -4.44 15.61
N ALA A 137 18.90 -4.46 16.10
CA ALA A 137 18.47 -3.80 17.34
C ALA A 137 18.84 -4.59 18.61
N GLY A 138 19.52 -5.74 18.47
CA GLY A 138 19.93 -6.58 19.60
C GLY A 138 18.75 -7.21 20.36
N LEU A 139 17.60 -7.37 19.72
CA LEU A 139 16.42 -7.97 20.34
C LEU A 139 16.60 -9.48 20.47
N ALA A 140 16.64 -9.97 21.70
CA ALA A 140 16.62 -11.38 21.99
C ALA A 140 15.20 -11.84 22.34
N ALA A 141 14.82 -13.03 21.88
CA ALA A 141 13.62 -13.69 22.39
C ALA A 141 13.71 -13.83 23.91
N ARG A 142 12.61 -13.56 24.62
CA ARG A 142 12.57 -13.70 26.07
C ARG A 142 13.01 -15.11 26.48
N THR A 143 13.93 -15.20 27.43
CA THR A 143 14.45 -16.47 27.93
C THR A 143 13.32 -17.31 28.52
N GLY A 144 13.12 -18.53 28.00
CA GLY A 144 11.99 -19.39 28.40
C GLY A 144 10.63 -19.00 27.78
N GLY A 145 10.60 -18.02 26.88
CA GLY A 145 9.39 -17.62 26.16
C GLY A 145 8.93 -18.72 25.21
N ILE A 146 7.69 -19.17 25.39
CA ILE A 146 7.04 -20.09 24.44
C ILE A 146 6.70 -19.28 23.18
N PRO A 147 7.06 -19.75 21.97
CA PRO A 147 6.64 -19.11 20.73
C PRO A 147 5.12 -18.92 20.72
N VAL A 148 4.67 -17.70 20.45
CA VAL A 148 3.24 -17.40 20.42
C VAL A 148 2.74 -17.58 19.00
N ARG A 149 1.63 -18.30 18.88
CA ARG A 149 0.93 -18.46 17.61
C ARG A 149 0.05 -17.25 17.38
N ILE A 150 0.34 -16.50 16.32
CA ILE A 150 -0.36 -15.27 15.96
C ILE A 150 -1.09 -15.51 14.66
N THR A 151 -2.38 -15.18 14.63
CA THR A 151 -3.18 -15.26 13.42
C THR A 151 -3.01 -13.98 12.63
N THR A 152 -2.47 -14.11 11.41
CA THR A 152 -2.40 -13.03 10.43
C THR A 152 -3.38 -13.30 9.28
N ALA A 153 -3.53 -12.33 8.38
CA ALA A 153 -4.33 -12.51 7.16
C ALA A 153 -3.86 -13.69 6.30
N ASN A 154 -2.56 -14.03 6.36
CA ASN A 154 -1.95 -15.14 5.62
C ASN A 154 -1.95 -16.47 6.40
N GLY A 155 -2.67 -16.52 7.53
CA GLY A 155 -2.72 -17.68 8.41
C GLY A 155 -1.90 -17.50 9.68
N ALA A 156 -1.79 -18.58 10.44
CA ALA A 156 -1.13 -18.55 11.74
C ALA A 156 0.38 -18.72 11.60
N ILE A 157 1.13 -17.84 12.24
CA ILE A 157 2.59 -17.84 12.29
C ILE A 157 3.08 -18.01 13.73
N ASN A 158 4.26 -18.61 13.89
CA ASN A 158 4.94 -18.64 15.18
C ASN A 158 5.84 -17.40 15.27
N ALA A 159 5.63 -16.58 16.29
CA ALA A 159 6.44 -15.42 16.57
C ALA A 159 7.13 -15.56 17.93
N GLN A 160 8.28 -14.91 18.06
CA GLN A 160 9.02 -14.84 19.33
C GLN A 160 8.71 -13.52 20.02
N ILE A 161 8.37 -13.55 21.30
CA ILE A 161 8.17 -12.33 22.07
C ILE A 161 9.54 -11.81 22.53
N SER A 162 9.74 -10.52 22.35
CA SER A 162 10.86 -9.76 22.90
C SER A 162 10.35 -8.48 23.57
N THR A 163 11.25 -7.78 24.24
CA THR A 163 11.01 -6.43 24.78
C THR A 163 12.04 -5.52 24.14
N ALA A 164 11.60 -4.44 23.50
CA ALA A 164 12.51 -3.40 23.08
C ALA A 164 12.67 -2.37 24.21
N ASP A 165 13.90 -1.94 24.44
CA ASP A 165 14.26 -1.00 25.49
C ASP A 165 13.66 0.36 25.20
N THR A 166 13.77 0.80 23.95
CA THR A 166 13.27 2.10 23.48
C THR A 166 12.74 2.00 22.05
N LEU A 167 11.61 2.65 21.80
CA LEU A 167 11.11 2.99 20.47
C LEU A 167 10.84 4.50 20.44
N SER A 168 11.58 5.22 19.60
CA SER A 168 11.41 6.67 19.44
C SER A 168 11.08 7.03 17.99
N PHE A 169 10.24 8.03 17.81
CA PHE A 169 9.84 8.55 16.51
C PHE A 169 9.29 9.96 16.64
N GLY A 170 9.65 10.86 15.72
CA GLY A 170 9.28 12.27 15.81
C GLY A 170 9.60 12.84 17.21
N ASN A 171 8.56 13.17 17.97
CA ASN A 171 8.65 13.65 19.35
C ASN A 171 8.05 12.68 20.41
N VAL A 172 7.89 11.41 20.05
CA VAL A 172 7.43 10.34 20.94
C VAL A 172 8.61 9.44 21.30
N GLU A 173 8.68 9.04 22.57
CA GLU A 173 9.57 7.99 23.03
C GLU A 173 8.78 7.04 23.94
N ALA A 174 8.86 5.75 23.66
CA ALA A 174 8.24 4.70 24.45
C ALA A 174 9.30 3.69 24.88
N SER A 175 9.39 3.42 26.17
CA SER A 175 10.31 2.43 26.74
C SER A 175 9.62 1.12 27.12
N GLY A 176 10.39 0.04 27.13
CA GLY A 176 9.91 -1.29 27.55
C GLY A 176 8.68 -1.74 26.77
N ILE A 177 8.76 -1.69 25.44
CA ILE A 177 7.66 -2.08 24.57
C ILE A 177 7.73 -3.58 24.25
N ASP A 178 6.58 -4.25 24.33
CA ASP A 178 6.47 -5.63 23.87
C ASP A 178 6.50 -5.64 22.34
N VAL A 179 7.34 -6.50 21.77
CA VAL A 179 7.42 -6.70 20.32
C VAL A 179 7.40 -8.19 20.00
N ILE A 180 6.89 -8.50 18.81
CA ILE A 180 6.95 -9.85 18.25
C ILE A 180 7.95 -9.86 17.09
N ILE A 181 8.90 -10.79 17.14
CA ILE A 181 9.84 -11.02 16.06
C ILE A 181 9.18 -12.01 15.10
N VAL A 182 8.97 -11.57 13.86
CA VAL A 182 8.30 -12.37 12.84
C VAL A 182 9.31 -12.80 11.76
N PRO A 183 9.54 -14.11 11.59
CA PRO A 183 10.40 -14.60 10.52
C PRO A 183 9.72 -14.36 9.16
N ASN A 184 10.51 -14.01 8.15
CA ASN A 184 10.05 -13.78 6.77
C ASN A 184 8.99 -12.67 6.63
N LEU A 185 8.95 -11.69 7.55
CA LEU A 185 8.11 -10.49 7.42
C LEU A 185 8.57 -9.56 6.27
N GLY A 186 9.77 -9.80 5.72
CA GLY A 186 10.39 -8.91 4.74
C GLY A 186 10.95 -7.66 5.43
N GLN A 187 10.88 -6.52 4.74
CA GLN A 187 11.33 -5.22 5.26
C GLN A 187 10.23 -4.44 5.99
N THR A 188 9.02 -5.00 6.10
CA THR A 188 7.86 -4.32 6.66
C THR A 188 7.76 -4.57 8.16
N ASN A 189 8.08 -3.58 8.99
CA ASN A 189 7.73 -3.62 10.41
C ASN A 189 6.33 -3.04 10.61
N VAL A 190 5.66 -3.40 11.70
CA VAL A 190 4.29 -2.96 11.97
C VAL A 190 4.23 -2.34 13.36
N LEU A 191 3.78 -1.10 13.45
CA LEU A 191 3.47 -0.43 14.70
C LEU A 191 2.04 -0.76 15.11
N GLY A 192 1.89 -1.46 16.22
CA GLY A 192 0.60 -1.92 16.72
C GLY A 192 -0.01 -1.03 17.80
N MET A 193 -1.22 -1.42 18.23
CA MET A 193 -2.01 -0.77 19.26
C MET A 193 -1.34 -0.75 20.63
N ASN A 194 -0.45 -1.70 20.94
CA ASN A 194 0.32 -1.69 22.19
C ASN A 194 1.24 -0.46 22.34
N VAL A 195 1.60 0.20 21.24
CA VAL A 195 2.31 1.49 21.25
C VAL A 195 1.32 2.64 21.08
N LEU A 196 0.41 2.56 20.10
CA LEU A 196 -0.55 3.65 19.82
C LEU A 196 -1.44 3.98 21.02
N SER A 197 -1.79 2.99 21.85
CA SER A 197 -2.60 3.21 23.07
C SER A 197 -1.85 3.90 24.21
N ARG A 198 -0.51 3.99 24.14
CA ARG A 198 0.31 4.71 25.12
C ARG A 198 0.42 6.19 24.82
N LEU A 199 0.02 6.62 23.62
CA LEU A 199 -0.02 8.04 23.24
C LEU A 199 -1.16 8.76 23.99
N SER A 200 -1.03 10.08 24.17
CA SER A 200 -2.17 10.89 24.65
C SER A 200 -3.32 10.88 23.66
N GLY A 201 -3.02 10.74 22.37
CA GLY A 201 -4.01 10.60 21.33
C GLY A 201 -3.40 10.35 19.97
N TRP A 202 -4.20 9.81 19.06
CA TRP A 202 -3.89 9.75 17.64
C TRP A 202 -5.16 9.99 16.84
N ARG A 203 -5.02 10.61 15.67
CA ARG A 203 -6.13 10.95 14.78
C ARG A 203 -5.66 11.06 13.35
N VAL A 204 -6.59 10.97 12.41
CA VAL A 204 -6.32 11.17 10.98
C VAL A 204 -7.12 12.36 10.50
N GLU A 205 -6.44 13.36 9.95
CA GLU A 205 -7.04 14.57 9.38
C GLU A 205 -6.38 14.90 8.05
N ASP A 206 -7.16 15.25 7.03
CA ASP A 206 -6.67 15.68 5.72
C ASP A 206 -5.55 14.79 5.16
N ARG A 207 -5.76 13.46 5.23
CA ARG A 207 -4.81 12.44 4.78
C ARG A 207 -3.46 12.47 5.52
N THR A 208 -3.45 12.95 6.76
CA THR A 208 -2.29 13.02 7.64
C THR A 208 -2.63 12.32 8.95
N LEU A 209 -1.81 11.35 9.35
CA LEU A 209 -1.85 10.74 10.66
C LEU A 209 -1.12 11.65 11.65
N ILE A 210 -1.77 11.96 12.77
CA ILE A 210 -1.28 12.85 13.80
C ILE A 210 -1.16 12.05 15.08
N LEU A 211 0.04 12.04 15.66
CA LEU A 211 0.40 11.32 16.87
C LEU A 211 0.78 12.33 17.96
N VAL A 212 0.07 12.27 19.09
CA VAL A 212 0.27 13.16 20.23
C VAL A 212 1.03 12.39 21.31
N PRO A 213 2.25 12.79 21.69
CA PRO A 213 3.00 12.12 22.75
C PRO A 213 2.22 12.14 24.06
N ALA A 214 2.35 11.08 24.87
CA ALA A 214 1.98 11.18 26.27
C ALA A 214 2.84 12.25 26.94
N GLN A 215 2.24 13.13 27.74
CA GLN A 215 3.01 14.07 28.56
C GLN A 215 3.97 13.25 29.42
N ALA A 216 5.28 13.49 29.28
CA ALA A 216 6.24 13.05 30.29
C ALA A 216 5.77 13.66 31.61
N ASP A 217 5.64 12.85 32.65
CA ASP A 217 5.36 13.34 33.99
C ASP A 217 6.45 14.34 34.37
N LEU A 218 6.17 15.63 34.20
CA LEU A 218 7.00 16.73 34.72
C LEU A 218 6.69 16.85 36.22
N SER A 219 7.03 15.81 36.97
CA SER A 219 7.06 15.83 38.42
C SER A 219 8.50 16.09 38.86
N GLU A 220 8.85 17.38 38.98
CA GLU A 220 9.89 17.85 39.90
C GLU A 220 9.29 18.06 41.30
#